data_AF-A0AAJ1AH98-F1
#
_entry.id   AF-A0AAJ1AH98-F1
#
_cell.length_a   1.000
_cell.length_b   1.000
_cell.length_c   1.000
_cell.angle_alpha   90.00
_cell.angle_beta   90.00
_cell.angle_gamma   90.00
#
_symmetry.space_group_name_H-M   'P 1'
#
loop_
_entity.id
_entity.type
_entity.pdbx_description
1 polymer ?
#
loop_
_entity_poly.entity_id
_entity_poly.type
_entity_poly.pdbx_seq_one_letter_code
_entity_poly.pdbx_strand_id
1 'polypeptide(L)'
;MGDFHQAGVITTLHRLGKPNLEQLEKELEETLLYRPIALVLPCLYSELEGEALPRIVDELAQVRYLREIIVGLGRAGEEEFLRAKAFFAPLPQAPLLLWNDGPRIQALYHLLEERGISAGPDGKGRSAWMTFGYVLARGQSDVIALHDCDILTYHRELLARLCYPVANPRLAFEFAKGYYSRVTDRLHGRVVRLLVVPLIRALQRILDQQPFLTYLDSFRYPLAGEFAMIADLARVNRIPSDWGLEVGVLAQVYRNCAVGRVCQVDLADTYEHKHQDLSATDQTKGLARMAIDITKSILRTLAEEGTVLSDGLLKTLPITYIRTARDMLSRYQNDAYINRLAYDQHQEGQAVEAFAKAIQLAIEAFLADPLGVPLIPNWNRVLAAIPDFLTRLREAVDQDNKL
;
A
#
# COMPACT_ATOMS: atom_id res chain seq x y z
N MET A 1 -2.06 27.00 13.43
CA MET A 1 -2.22 25.93 14.44
C MET A 1 -2.76 24.73 13.68
N GLY A 2 -2.04 23.61 13.64
CA GLY A 2 -2.55 22.39 13.01
C GLY A 2 -3.77 21.88 13.77
N ASP A 3 -4.74 21.34 13.04
CA ASP A 3 -5.89 20.66 13.65
C ASP A 3 -5.45 19.29 14.23
N PHE A 4 -5.90 18.98 15.45
CA PHE A 4 -5.64 17.71 16.14
C PHE A 4 -6.90 16.85 16.26
N HIS A 5 -7.96 17.22 15.53
CA HIS A 5 -9.22 16.50 15.50
C HIS A 5 -9.03 15.02 15.12
N GLN A 6 -9.61 14.15 15.95
CA GLN A 6 -9.72 12.71 15.71
C GLN A 6 -11.08 12.45 15.05
N ALA A 7 -11.07 12.07 13.78
CA ALA A 7 -12.26 11.74 13.01
C ALA A 7 -12.28 10.25 12.66
N GLY A 8 -13.48 9.68 12.57
CA GLY A 8 -13.66 8.27 12.18
C GLY A 8 -13.41 7.29 13.33
N VAL A 9 -13.10 6.04 12.97
CA VAL A 9 -12.99 4.93 13.92
C VAL A 9 -11.54 4.50 14.21
N ILE A 10 -10.56 5.05 13.49
CA ILE A 10 -9.12 4.76 13.70
C ILE A 10 -8.42 5.97 14.33
N THR A 11 -7.32 5.72 15.04
CA THR A 11 -6.52 6.81 15.62
C THR A 11 -5.72 7.54 14.54
N THR A 12 -5.70 8.87 14.59
CA THR A 12 -4.87 9.73 13.73
C THR A 12 -3.72 10.31 14.54
N LEU A 13 -2.49 10.00 14.16
CA LEU A 13 -1.27 10.52 14.79
C LEU A 13 -0.73 11.68 13.97
N HIS A 14 -1.13 12.89 14.35
CA HIS A 14 -0.76 14.13 13.68
C HIS A 14 0.73 14.47 13.86
N ARG A 15 1.28 15.27 12.94
CA ARG A 15 2.62 15.88 13.09
C ARG A 15 2.45 17.27 13.72
N LEU A 16 2.53 17.33 15.05
CA LEU A 16 2.29 18.55 15.82
C LEU A 16 3.57 19.07 16.47
N GLY A 17 3.73 20.39 16.50
CA GLY A 17 4.85 21.03 17.16
C GLY A 17 6.14 20.98 16.34
N LYS A 18 7.28 21.03 17.04
CA LYS A 18 8.60 20.96 16.40
C LYS A 18 8.92 19.50 16.04
N PRO A 19 9.57 19.25 14.89
CA PRO A 19 10.10 17.93 14.58
C PRO A 19 10.96 17.40 15.72
N ASN A 20 10.80 16.11 16.05
CA ASN A 20 11.47 15.44 17.17
C ASN A 20 12.14 14.13 16.71
N LEU A 21 12.66 14.14 15.49
CA LEU A 21 13.19 12.96 14.81
C LEU A 21 14.22 12.20 15.66
N GLU A 22 15.22 12.90 16.19
CA GLU A 22 16.31 12.28 16.96
C GLU A 22 15.79 11.54 18.20
N GLN A 23 14.71 12.07 18.81
CA GLN A 23 14.06 11.41 19.93
C GLN A 23 13.30 10.16 19.49
N LEU A 24 12.56 10.22 18.37
CA LEU A 24 11.86 9.06 17.81
C LEU A 24 12.83 7.95 17.45
N GLU A 25 13.94 8.28 16.79
CA GLU A 25 14.96 7.29 16.40
C GLU A 25 15.65 6.67 17.61
N LYS A 26 15.99 7.47 18.62
CA LYS A 26 16.57 6.96 19.86
C LYS A 26 15.63 5.96 20.55
N GLU A 27 14.35 6.29 20.65
CA GLU A 27 13.37 5.37 21.24
C GLU A 27 13.15 4.13 20.37
N LEU A 28 13.19 4.25 19.04
CA LEU A 28 13.14 3.10 18.14
C LEU A 28 14.36 2.19 18.28
N GLU A 29 15.56 2.75 18.46
CA GLU A 29 16.78 1.99 18.76
C GLU A 29 16.64 1.20 20.07
N GLU A 30 15.97 1.75 21.08
CA GLU A 30 15.68 1.03 22.33
C GLU A 30 14.68 -0.13 22.10
N THR A 31 13.75 0.01 21.15
CA THR A 31 12.77 -1.05 20.82
C THR A 31 13.38 -2.23 20.06
N LEU A 32 14.55 -2.08 19.40
CA LEU A 32 15.22 -3.16 18.66
C LEU A 32 15.42 -4.44 19.49
N LEU A 33 15.57 -4.31 20.81
CA LEU A 33 15.76 -5.45 21.71
C LEU A 33 14.51 -6.34 21.83
N TYR A 34 13.32 -5.79 21.57
CA TYR A 34 12.04 -6.44 21.84
C TYR A 34 11.11 -6.49 20.62
N ARG A 35 11.30 -5.60 19.64
CA ARG A 35 10.55 -5.50 18.39
C ARG A 35 11.47 -5.05 17.25
N PRO A 36 12.33 -5.94 16.73
CA PRO A 36 13.19 -5.60 15.61
C PRO A 36 12.36 -5.30 14.35
N ILE A 37 12.86 -4.37 13.53
CA ILE A 37 12.11 -3.79 12.41
C ILE A 37 12.77 -4.20 11.08
N ALA A 38 11.98 -4.78 10.18
CA ALA A 38 12.33 -4.97 8.78
C ALA A 38 11.75 -3.83 7.93
N LEU A 39 12.55 -3.26 7.05
CA LEU A 39 12.07 -2.40 5.98
C LEU A 39 12.01 -3.20 4.67
N VAL A 40 10.85 -3.23 4.05
CA VAL A 40 10.59 -3.83 2.75
C VAL A 40 10.49 -2.74 1.69
N LEU A 41 11.25 -2.90 0.61
CA LEU A 41 11.32 -1.99 -0.53
C LEU A 41 10.95 -2.76 -1.82
N PRO A 42 9.67 -2.77 -2.23
CA PRO A 42 9.27 -3.34 -3.51
C PRO A 42 9.80 -2.44 -4.63
N CYS A 43 10.68 -2.97 -5.48
CA CYS A 43 11.42 -2.17 -6.44
C CYS A 43 11.43 -2.82 -7.83
N LEU A 44 11.18 -2.02 -8.87
CA LEU A 44 11.45 -2.40 -10.26
C LEU A 44 12.87 -1.99 -10.63
N TYR A 45 13.57 -2.79 -11.45
CA TYR A 45 14.92 -2.43 -11.89
C TYR A 45 14.99 -1.02 -12.52
N SER A 46 13.97 -0.63 -13.29
CA SER A 46 13.87 0.70 -13.90
C SER A 46 13.86 1.87 -12.90
N GLU A 47 13.57 1.63 -11.63
CA GLU A 47 13.58 2.67 -10.59
C GLU A 47 14.99 3.00 -10.12
N LEU A 48 15.96 2.10 -10.29
CA LEU A 48 17.37 2.33 -9.94
C LEU A 48 18.00 3.42 -10.83
N GLU A 49 17.45 3.60 -12.03
CA GLU A 49 17.85 4.66 -12.96
C GLU A 49 17.17 6.00 -12.64
N GLY A 50 16.25 6.05 -11.67
CA GLY A 50 15.52 7.24 -11.27
C GLY A 50 16.21 8.07 -10.18
N GLU A 51 15.70 9.28 -9.97
CA GLU A 51 16.27 10.24 -9.00
C GLU A 51 15.87 9.96 -7.53
N ALA A 52 14.82 9.16 -7.31
CA ALA A 52 14.30 8.87 -5.97
C ALA A 52 15.22 7.96 -5.15
N LEU A 53 15.62 6.83 -5.72
CA LEU A 53 16.36 5.79 -4.99
C LEU A 53 17.71 6.23 -4.42
N PRO A 54 18.55 7.02 -5.13
CA PRO A 54 19.80 7.53 -4.55
C PRO A 54 19.57 8.28 -3.23
N ARG A 55 18.55 9.15 -3.20
CA ARG A 55 18.17 9.88 -1.99
C ARG A 55 17.65 8.95 -0.89
N ILE A 56 16.85 7.95 -1.25
CA ILE A 56 16.35 6.94 -0.30
C ILE A 56 17.53 6.21 0.36
N VAL A 57 18.53 5.80 -0.43
CA VAL A 57 19.74 5.14 0.07
C VAL A 57 20.54 6.06 1.00
N ASP A 58 20.74 7.32 0.64
CA ASP A 58 21.46 8.30 1.48
C ASP A 58 20.78 8.55 2.85
N GLU A 59 19.45 8.60 2.87
CA GLU A 59 18.66 8.74 4.09
C GLU A 59 18.69 7.45 4.93
N LEU A 60 18.53 6.28 4.28
CA LEU A 60 18.54 4.99 4.96
C LEU A 60 19.92 4.64 5.53
N ALA A 61 21.02 5.12 4.94
CA ALA A 61 22.37 4.95 5.48
C ALA A 61 22.52 5.51 6.90
N GLN A 62 21.67 6.48 7.28
CA GLN A 62 21.67 7.12 8.59
C GLN A 62 20.75 6.42 9.61
N VAL A 63 19.93 5.46 9.17
CA VAL A 63 18.92 4.81 10.02
C VAL A 63 19.52 3.63 10.80
N ARG A 64 19.53 3.73 12.13
CA ARG A 64 20.17 2.73 13.01
C ARG A 64 19.22 1.74 13.69
N TYR A 65 17.91 2.00 13.64
CA TYR A 65 16.88 1.17 14.29
C TYR A 65 16.32 0.06 13.38
N LEU A 66 16.87 -0.13 12.18
CA LEU A 66 16.47 -1.22 11.28
C LEU A 66 17.31 -2.47 11.55
N ARG A 67 16.63 -3.60 11.72
CA ARG A 67 17.27 -4.91 11.81
C ARG A 67 17.68 -5.44 10.44
N GLU A 68 16.83 -5.23 9.44
CA GLU A 68 17.08 -5.67 8.08
C GLU A 68 16.37 -4.78 7.06
N ILE A 69 16.98 -4.67 5.88
CA ILE A 69 16.37 -4.06 4.69
C ILE A 69 16.27 -5.15 3.64
N ILE A 70 15.04 -5.43 3.19
CA ILE A 70 14.78 -6.40 2.13
C ILE A 70 14.23 -5.68 0.91
N VAL A 71 14.93 -5.82 -0.22
CA VAL A 71 14.53 -5.22 -1.50
C VAL A 71 13.90 -6.30 -2.37
N GLY A 72 12.61 -6.17 -2.66
CA GLY A 72 11.89 -7.06 -3.58
C GLY A 72 12.08 -6.59 -5.02
N LEU A 73 13.12 -7.07 -5.69
CA LEU A 73 13.48 -6.66 -7.06
C LEU A 73 12.64 -7.41 -8.09
N GLY A 74 11.96 -6.69 -8.97
CA GLY A 74 11.21 -7.24 -10.09
C GLY A 74 11.61 -6.63 -11.44
N ARG A 75 11.27 -7.34 -12.51
CA ARG A 75 11.64 -7.06 -13.91
C ARG A 75 13.14 -6.87 -14.08
N ALA A 76 13.91 -7.82 -13.57
CA ALA A 76 15.37 -7.81 -13.64
C ALA A 76 15.91 -9.14 -14.17
N GLY A 77 16.90 -9.10 -15.07
CA GLY A 77 17.77 -10.22 -15.39
C GLY A 77 18.91 -10.39 -14.39
N GLU A 78 19.80 -11.35 -14.62
CA GLU A 78 20.93 -11.65 -13.72
C GLU A 78 21.90 -10.46 -13.59
N GLU A 79 22.31 -9.87 -14.72
CA GLU A 79 23.20 -8.70 -14.72
C GLU A 79 22.57 -7.49 -13.99
N GLU A 80 21.27 -7.29 -14.18
CA GLU A 80 20.49 -6.22 -13.56
C GLU A 80 20.35 -6.45 -12.05
N PHE A 81 20.16 -7.70 -11.62
CA PHE A 81 20.20 -8.08 -10.21
C PHE A 81 21.56 -7.80 -9.57
N LEU A 82 22.67 -8.15 -10.23
CA LEU A 82 24.02 -7.86 -9.73
C LEU A 82 24.28 -6.36 -9.61
N ARG A 83 23.82 -5.57 -10.59
CA ARG A 83 23.87 -4.09 -10.53
C ARG A 83 23.05 -3.56 -9.36
N ALA A 84 21.85 -4.10 -9.13
CA ALA A 84 21.03 -3.72 -8.00
C ALA A 84 21.69 -4.04 -6.66
N LYS A 85 22.35 -5.20 -6.52
CA LYS A 85 23.14 -5.52 -5.33
C LYS A 85 24.23 -4.49 -5.09
N ALA A 86 24.99 -4.13 -6.13
CA ALA A 86 26.04 -3.12 -6.02
C ALA A 86 25.48 -1.74 -5.65
N PHE A 87 24.29 -1.39 -6.14
CA PHE A 87 23.61 -0.13 -5.83
C PHE A 87 23.25 -0.01 -4.34
N PHE A 88 22.73 -1.08 -3.72
CA PHE A 88 22.34 -1.07 -2.31
C PHE A 88 23.48 -1.42 -1.33
N ALA A 89 24.61 -1.92 -1.82
CA ALA A 89 25.77 -2.31 -1.01
C ALA A 89 26.34 -1.22 -0.06
N PRO A 90 26.26 0.10 -0.37
CA PRO A 90 26.72 1.14 0.56
C PRO A 90 25.94 1.21 1.87
N LEU A 91 24.74 0.61 1.95
CA LEU A 91 23.91 0.64 3.15
C LEU A 91 24.53 -0.22 4.29
N PRO A 92 24.73 0.34 5.49
CA PRO A 92 25.37 -0.37 6.61
C PRO A 92 24.53 -1.56 7.13
N GLN A 93 23.24 -1.61 6.83
CA GLN A 93 22.33 -2.69 7.21
C GLN A 93 22.52 -3.96 6.37
N ALA A 94 23.40 -3.94 5.36
CA ALA A 94 23.65 -5.03 4.41
C ALA A 94 22.35 -5.58 3.79
N PRO A 95 21.67 -4.80 2.94
CA PRO A 95 20.38 -5.18 2.36
C PRO A 95 20.43 -6.51 1.61
N LEU A 96 19.36 -7.29 1.70
CA LEU A 96 19.19 -8.53 0.97
C LEU A 96 18.18 -8.32 -0.16
N LEU A 97 18.53 -8.77 -1.37
CA LEU A 97 17.68 -8.62 -2.53
C LEU A 97 16.94 -9.92 -2.82
N LEU A 98 15.62 -9.86 -2.93
CA LEU A 98 14.78 -10.95 -3.43
C LEU A 98 14.58 -10.75 -4.93
N TRP A 99 15.20 -11.61 -5.74
CA TRP A 99 15.11 -11.55 -7.21
C TRP A 99 13.85 -12.26 -7.70
N ASN A 100 12.76 -11.54 -7.91
CA ASN A 100 11.47 -12.15 -8.25
C ASN A 100 11.52 -12.94 -9.56
N ASP A 101 12.23 -12.45 -10.57
CA ASP A 101 12.39 -13.10 -11.88
C ASP A 101 13.50 -14.16 -11.89
N GLY A 102 14.24 -14.29 -10.77
CA GLY A 102 15.33 -15.22 -10.64
C GLY A 102 14.87 -16.68 -10.71
N PRO A 103 15.70 -17.58 -11.25
CA PRO A 103 15.31 -18.96 -11.49
C PRO A 103 14.88 -19.69 -10.21
N ARG A 104 15.48 -19.36 -9.06
CA ARG A 104 15.13 -19.98 -7.77
C ARG A 104 13.76 -19.53 -7.27
N ILE A 105 13.43 -18.25 -7.38
CA ILE A 105 12.12 -17.72 -6.98
C ILE A 105 11.03 -18.15 -7.96
N GLN A 106 11.31 -18.19 -9.27
CA GLN A 106 10.38 -18.75 -10.27
C GLN A 106 10.08 -20.22 -9.99
N ALA A 107 11.07 -21.03 -9.59
CA ALA A 107 10.83 -22.42 -9.18
C ALA A 107 9.90 -22.53 -7.96
N LEU A 108 9.95 -21.58 -7.02
CA LEU A 108 9.02 -21.54 -5.88
C LEU A 108 7.60 -21.14 -6.32
N TYR A 109 7.46 -20.21 -7.26
CA TYR A 109 6.14 -19.90 -7.84
C TYR A 109 5.55 -21.12 -8.56
N HIS A 110 6.35 -21.87 -9.32
CA HIS A 110 5.91 -23.11 -9.95
C HIS A 110 5.48 -24.16 -8.92
N LEU A 111 6.24 -24.33 -7.84
CA LEU A 111 5.88 -25.25 -6.75
C LEU A 111 4.55 -24.88 -6.09
N LEU A 112 4.26 -23.59 -5.93
CA LEU A 112 2.96 -23.13 -5.41
C LEU A 112 1.83 -23.57 -6.35
N GLU A 113 1.97 -23.32 -7.66
CA GLU A 113 0.95 -23.69 -8.66
C GLU A 113 0.76 -25.22 -8.76
N GLU A 114 1.83 -26.01 -8.69
CA GLU A 114 1.77 -27.49 -8.63
C GLU A 114 0.94 -28.00 -7.43
N ARG A 115 0.88 -27.22 -6.34
CA ARG A 115 0.12 -27.53 -5.13
C ARG A 115 -1.25 -26.85 -5.09
N GLY A 116 -1.68 -26.23 -6.19
CA GLY A 116 -2.97 -25.55 -6.29
C GLY A 116 -3.03 -24.27 -5.45
N ILE A 117 -1.88 -23.63 -5.22
CA ILE A 117 -1.76 -22.34 -4.54
C ILE A 117 -1.35 -21.30 -5.59
N SER A 118 -2.26 -20.40 -5.94
CA SER A 118 -1.89 -19.32 -6.85
C SER A 118 -1.28 -18.14 -6.11
N ALA A 119 -0.16 -17.64 -6.62
CA ALA A 119 0.45 -16.37 -6.21
C ALA A 119 -0.05 -15.18 -7.06
N GLY A 120 -1.01 -15.42 -7.95
CA GLY A 120 -1.54 -14.42 -8.86
C GLY A 120 -0.55 -13.96 -9.94
N PRO A 121 -0.99 -13.06 -10.83
CA PRO A 121 -0.15 -12.45 -11.85
C PRO A 121 1.00 -11.62 -11.26
N ASP A 122 1.97 -11.30 -12.12
CA ASP A 122 3.04 -10.38 -11.77
C ASP A 122 2.53 -8.97 -11.41
N GLY A 123 3.05 -8.42 -10.32
CA GLY A 123 2.60 -7.14 -9.78
C GLY A 123 3.22 -6.82 -8.42
N LYS A 124 3.02 -5.57 -7.99
CA LYS A 124 3.52 -5.02 -6.72
C LYS A 124 3.06 -5.87 -5.53
N GLY A 125 1.80 -6.32 -5.54
CA GLY A 125 1.24 -7.15 -4.48
C GLY A 125 1.90 -8.53 -4.35
N ARG A 126 2.19 -9.20 -5.49
CA ARG A 126 2.92 -10.48 -5.49
C ARG A 126 4.37 -10.31 -4.98
N SER A 127 5.07 -9.28 -5.44
CA SER A 127 6.44 -8.98 -5.00
C SER A 127 6.47 -8.66 -3.49
N ALA A 128 5.57 -7.80 -3.01
CA ALA A 128 5.45 -7.48 -1.59
C ALA A 128 5.12 -8.73 -0.76
N TRP A 129 4.17 -9.54 -1.19
CA TRP A 129 3.82 -10.79 -0.52
C TRP A 129 5.03 -11.71 -0.37
N MET A 130 5.73 -12.02 -1.47
CA MET A 130 6.91 -12.89 -1.44
C MET A 130 8.02 -12.33 -0.54
N THR A 131 8.19 -11.00 -0.54
CA THR A 131 9.17 -10.31 0.32
C THR A 131 8.79 -10.40 1.80
N PHE A 132 7.50 -10.28 2.15
CA PHE A 132 7.01 -10.57 3.51
C PHE A 132 7.26 -12.02 3.90
N GLY A 133 7.06 -12.96 2.98
CA GLY A 133 7.41 -14.37 3.17
C GLY A 133 8.86 -14.55 3.57
N TYR A 134 9.77 -13.85 2.91
CA TYR A 134 11.19 -13.91 3.24
C TYR A 134 11.50 -13.33 4.63
N VAL A 135 10.91 -12.19 5.00
CA VAL A 135 11.03 -11.63 6.36
C VAL A 135 10.53 -12.65 7.41
N LEU A 136 9.36 -13.26 7.17
CA LEU A 136 8.81 -14.31 8.05
C LEU A 136 9.69 -15.56 8.11
N ALA A 137 10.34 -15.93 7.00
CA ALA A 137 11.25 -17.06 6.93
C ALA A 137 12.56 -16.83 7.71
N ARG A 138 13.03 -15.59 7.76
CA ARG A 138 14.20 -15.22 8.57
C ARG A 138 13.88 -15.18 10.05
N GLY A 139 12.67 -14.75 10.43
CA GLY A 139 12.23 -14.69 11.82
C GLY A 139 13.08 -13.75 12.68
N GLN A 140 13.61 -12.69 12.07
CA GLN A 140 14.50 -11.72 12.74
C GLN A 140 13.80 -10.41 13.09
N SER A 141 12.59 -10.19 12.60
CA SER A 141 11.85 -8.95 12.74
C SER A 141 10.39 -9.20 13.13
N ASP A 142 9.91 -8.40 14.08
CA ASP A 142 8.53 -8.45 14.59
C ASP A 142 7.65 -7.36 13.97
N VAL A 143 8.28 -6.34 13.38
CA VAL A 143 7.61 -5.24 12.67
C VAL A 143 8.12 -5.20 11.24
N ILE A 144 7.20 -5.03 10.29
CA ILE A 144 7.47 -4.88 8.87
C ILE A 144 6.94 -3.52 8.43
N ALA A 145 7.83 -2.65 7.97
CA ALA A 145 7.48 -1.42 7.26
C ALA A 145 7.65 -1.63 5.76
N LEU A 146 6.77 -1.04 4.95
CA LEU A 146 6.88 -1.01 3.50
C LEU A 146 6.85 0.45 3.03
N HIS A 147 7.86 0.85 2.26
CA HIS A 147 7.91 2.15 1.58
C HIS A 147 8.07 1.93 0.07
N ASP A 148 7.48 2.82 -0.73
CA ASP A 148 7.70 2.83 -2.17
C ASP A 148 9.12 3.34 -2.52
N CYS A 149 9.64 2.89 -3.65
CA CYS A 149 10.98 3.25 -4.14
C CYS A 149 10.99 4.48 -5.06
N ASP A 150 9.84 5.14 -5.28
CA ASP A 150 9.67 6.28 -6.19
C ASP A 150 9.45 7.62 -5.47
N ILE A 151 9.77 7.69 -4.17
CA ILE A 151 9.57 8.86 -3.30
C ILE A 151 10.72 9.87 -3.49
N LEU A 152 10.43 11.00 -4.14
CA LEU A 152 11.42 12.03 -4.45
C LEU A 152 11.78 12.90 -3.23
N THR A 153 10.86 13.03 -2.28
CA THR A 153 11.01 13.82 -1.06
C THR A 153 11.32 12.95 0.16
N TYR A 154 11.98 11.80 -0.05
CA TYR A 154 12.27 10.87 1.05
C TYR A 154 13.13 11.54 2.13
N HIS A 155 12.75 11.31 3.38
CA HIS A 155 13.47 11.74 4.57
C HIS A 155 13.27 10.69 5.64
N ARG A 156 14.31 10.39 6.43
CA ARG A 156 14.26 9.35 7.47
C ARG A 156 13.15 9.54 8.53
N GLU A 157 12.62 10.76 8.67
CA GLU A 157 11.44 11.04 9.51
C GLU A 157 10.18 10.30 9.04
N LEU A 158 10.00 10.10 7.72
CA LEU A 158 8.88 9.30 7.18
C LEU A 158 8.86 7.91 7.82
N LEU A 159 10.02 7.25 7.82
CA LEU A 159 10.18 5.89 8.31
C LEU A 159 10.05 5.84 9.83
N ALA A 160 10.71 6.77 10.54
CA ALA A 160 10.68 6.80 11.99
C ALA A 160 9.24 6.97 12.50
N ARG A 161 8.49 7.92 11.93
CA ARG A 161 7.10 8.18 12.32
C ARG A 161 6.18 7.01 12.00
N LEU A 162 6.37 6.35 10.85
CA LEU A 162 5.55 5.21 10.44
C LEU A 162 5.76 3.99 11.35
N CYS A 163 7.02 3.69 11.69
CA CYS A 163 7.38 2.53 12.52
C CYS A 163 7.02 2.74 13.99
N TYR A 164 7.17 3.96 14.51
CA TYR A 164 7.02 4.27 15.93
C TYR A 164 5.75 3.72 16.61
N PRO A 165 4.53 3.91 16.10
CA PRO A 165 3.33 3.39 16.76
C PRO A 165 3.25 1.86 16.84
N VAL A 166 3.89 1.16 15.90
CA VAL A 166 3.88 -0.31 15.82
C VAL A 166 5.03 -0.91 16.62
N ALA A 167 6.21 -0.29 16.57
CA ALA A 167 7.40 -0.73 17.28
C ALA A 167 7.39 -0.37 18.78
N ASN A 168 6.77 0.75 19.16
CA ASN A 168 6.72 1.16 20.56
C ASN A 168 5.68 0.34 21.35
N PRO A 169 6.10 -0.48 22.33
CA PRO A 169 5.18 -1.35 23.08
C PRO A 169 4.17 -0.57 23.93
N ARG A 170 4.41 0.71 24.20
CA ARG A 170 3.47 1.58 24.96
C ARG A 170 2.24 1.97 24.15
N LEU A 171 2.33 2.00 22.81
CA LEU A 171 1.24 2.41 21.93
C LEU A 171 0.39 1.24 21.46
N ALA A 172 0.97 0.04 21.40
CA ALA A 172 0.28 -1.23 21.13
C ALA A 172 -0.53 -1.30 19.81
N PHE A 173 -0.26 -0.41 18.84
CA PHE A 173 -0.82 -0.54 17.49
C PHE A 173 -0.23 -1.75 16.77
N GLU A 174 -1.03 -2.40 15.94
CA GLU A 174 -0.59 -3.53 15.10
C GLU A 174 -0.41 -3.11 13.65
N PHE A 175 -1.07 -2.03 13.22
CA PHE A 175 -1.01 -1.49 11.87
C PHE A 175 -1.00 0.03 11.88
N ALA A 176 -0.10 0.62 11.10
CA ALA A 176 0.00 2.05 10.87
C ALA A 176 0.01 2.35 9.37
N LYS A 177 -0.89 3.23 8.92
CA LYS A 177 -0.94 3.72 7.54
C LYS A 177 -0.33 5.12 7.45
N GLY A 178 0.59 5.34 6.53
CA GLY A 178 1.10 6.67 6.24
C GLY A 178 0.02 7.55 5.61
N TYR A 179 0.03 8.84 5.95
CA TYR A 179 -0.76 9.85 5.27
C TYR A 179 0.06 11.14 5.10
N TYR A 180 -0.16 11.84 3.99
CA TYR A 180 0.61 13.03 3.63
C TYR A 180 -0.10 13.84 2.55
N SER A 181 0.12 15.16 2.57
CA SER A 181 -0.43 16.04 1.54
C SER A 181 0.39 15.97 0.26
N ARG A 182 -0.30 15.82 -0.87
CA ARG A 182 0.31 15.83 -2.21
C ARG A 182 -0.09 17.10 -2.96
N VAL A 183 0.73 18.14 -2.84
CA VAL A 183 0.46 19.47 -3.38
C VAL A 183 1.76 20.06 -3.94
N THR A 184 1.67 20.64 -5.14
CA THR A 184 2.72 21.46 -5.77
C THR A 184 2.14 22.85 -6.08
N ASP A 185 2.21 23.30 -7.33
CA ASP A 185 1.35 24.33 -7.90
C ASP A 185 -0.14 23.93 -7.98
N ARG A 186 -0.47 22.66 -7.75
CA ARG A 186 -1.83 22.09 -7.86
C ARG A 186 -2.08 20.96 -6.86
N LEU A 187 -3.36 20.56 -6.73
CA LEU A 187 -3.78 19.41 -5.93
C LEU A 187 -3.60 18.08 -6.68
N HIS A 188 -2.84 17.15 -6.12
CA HIS A 188 -2.63 15.81 -6.68
C HIS A 188 -3.55 14.75 -6.07
N GLY A 189 -3.39 13.49 -6.46
CA GLY A 189 -4.11 12.36 -5.86
C GLY A 189 -5.54 12.18 -6.37
N ARG A 190 -5.78 12.38 -7.67
CA ARG A 190 -7.11 12.25 -8.31
C ARG A 190 -7.84 10.95 -7.97
N VAL A 191 -7.13 9.82 -7.90
CA VAL A 191 -7.77 8.53 -7.57
C VAL A 191 -8.34 8.55 -6.15
N VAL A 192 -7.63 9.10 -5.16
CA VAL A 192 -8.18 9.25 -3.81
C VAL A 192 -9.31 10.29 -3.81
N ARG A 193 -9.03 11.50 -4.31
CA ARG A 193 -9.92 12.67 -4.23
C ARG A 193 -11.23 12.49 -5.01
N LEU A 194 -11.14 11.96 -6.22
CA LEU A 194 -12.23 11.95 -7.20
C LEU A 194 -12.85 10.56 -7.39
N LEU A 195 -12.15 9.47 -7.07
CA LEU A 195 -12.72 8.12 -7.13
C LEU A 195 -13.01 7.57 -5.73
N VAL A 196 -12.00 7.27 -4.93
CA VAL A 196 -12.14 6.45 -3.72
C VAL A 196 -13.04 7.10 -2.68
N VAL A 197 -12.77 8.36 -2.30
CA VAL A 197 -13.59 9.04 -1.28
C VAL A 197 -15.04 9.24 -1.75
N PRO A 198 -15.32 9.75 -2.98
CA PRO A 198 -16.70 9.83 -3.45
C PRO A 198 -17.38 8.46 -3.61
N LEU A 199 -16.65 7.41 -4.00
CA LEU A 199 -17.18 6.05 -4.14
C LEU A 199 -17.61 5.47 -2.78
N ILE A 200 -16.74 5.54 -1.77
CA ILE A 200 -17.05 5.08 -0.42
C ILE A 200 -18.27 5.82 0.12
N ARG A 201 -18.32 7.15 -0.03
CA ARG A 201 -19.45 7.97 0.43
C ARG A 201 -20.73 7.73 -0.36
N ALA A 202 -20.63 7.43 -1.66
CA ALA A 202 -21.78 7.03 -2.46
C ALA A 202 -22.33 5.67 -2.00
N LEU A 203 -21.45 4.70 -1.70
CA LEU A 203 -21.83 3.42 -1.12
C LEU A 203 -22.49 3.60 0.26
N GLN A 204 -21.95 4.43 1.14
CA GLN A 204 -22.55 4.76 2.45
C GLN A 204 -23.92 5.45 2.34
N ARG A 205 -24.24 6.09 1.20
CA ARG A 205 -25.55 6.72 0.96
C ARG A 205 -26.61 5.71 0.50
N ILE A 206 -26.22 4.63 -0.17
CA ILE A 206 -27.14 3.65 -0.77
C ILE A 206 -27.23 2.34 0.03
N LEU A 207 -26.22 2.06 0.85
CA LEU A 207 -26.20 0.93 1.78
C LEU A 207 -26.53 1.41 3.18
N ASP A 208 -27.14 0.53 3.98
CA ASP A 208 -27.21 0.72 5.42
C ASP A 208 -25.81 0.83 6.03
N GLN A 209 -25.73 1.25 7.29
CA GLN A 209 -24.46 1.52 7.97
C GLN A 209 -23.51 0.31 7.93
N GLN A 210 -22.51 0.37 7.05
CA GLN A 210 -21.48 -0.65 6.88
C GLN A 210 -20.23 -0.27 7.68
N PRO A 211 -19.84 -1.01 8.74
CA PRO A 211 -18.66 -0.68 9.54
C PRO A 211 -17.37 -0.67 8.70
N PHE A 212 -17.25 -1.55 7.71
CA PHE A 212 -16.13 -1.57 6.78
C PHE A 212 -16.00 -0.26 5.98
N LEU A 213 -17.10 0.32 5.50
CA LEU A 213 -17.07 1.60 4.79
C LEU A 213 -16.72 2.75 5.71
N THR A 214 -17.20 2.74 6.96
CA THR A 214 -16.81 3.72 7.97
C THR A 214 -15.32 3.62 8.29
N TYR A 215 -14.78 2.40 8.40
CA TYR A 215 -13.36 2.15 8.57
C TYR A 215 -12.54 2.70 7.39
N LEU A 216 -12.92 2.40 6.14
CA LEU A 216 -12.22 2.92 4.97
C LEU A 216 -12.29 4.46 4.85
N ASP A 217 -13.44 5.08 5.10
CA ASP A 217 -13.60 6.55 5.06
C ASP A 217 -12.82 7.26 6.19
N SER A 218 -12.36 6.54 7.20
CA SER A 218 -11.53 7.10 8.28
C SER A 218 -10.08 7.37 7.85
N PHE A 219 -9.59 6.70 6.80
CA PHE A 219 -8.26 6.95 6.27
C PHE A 219 -8.26 8.20 5.38
N ARG A 220 -7.35 9.14 5.65
CA ARG A 220 -7.18 10.34 4.81
C ARG A 220 -6.64 9.99 3.41
N TYR A 221 -5.73 9.01 3.35
CA TYR A 221 -5.05 8.55 2.14
C TYR A 221 -5.01 7.02 2.08
N PRO A 222 -6.15 6.34 1.81
CA PRO A 222 -6.23 4.87 1.81
C PRO A 222 -5.32 4.21 0.77
N LEU A 223 -4.90 4.96 -0.26
CA LEU A 223 -4.01 4.51 -1.33
C LEU A 223 -2.54 4.89 -1.12
N ALA A 224 -2.14 5.40 0.05
CA ALA A 224 -0.71 5.61 0.34
C ALA A 224 0.03 4.26 0.29
N GLY A 225 1.22 4.20 -0.32
CA GLY A 225 2.02 2.96 -0.35
C GLY A 225 2.55 2.59 1.03
N GLU A 226 2.79 3.60 1.86
CA GLU A 226 3.54 3.52 3.11
C GLU A 226 2.67 2.95 4.23
N PHE A 227 3.06 1.80 4.76
CA PHE A 227 2.46 1.24 5.97
C PHE A 227 3.47 0.46 6.80
N ALA A 228 3.20 0.31 8.09
CA ALA A 228 3.90 -0.61 8.98
C ALA A 228 2.89 -1.55 9.65
N MET A 229 3.31 -2.79 9.89
CA MET A 229 2.50 -3.80 10.55
C MET A 229 3.34 -4.75 11.38
N ILE A 230 2.74 -5.40 12.37
CA ILE A 230 3.39 -6.54 13.04
C ILE A 230 3.51 -7.72 12.07
N ALA A 231 4.55 -8.53 12.23
CA ALA A 231 4.82 -9.69 11.38
C ALA A 231 3.66 -10.70 11.36
N ASP A 232 2.91 -10.85 12.46
CA ASP A 232 1.75 -11.73 12.51
C ASP A 232 0.63 -11.31 11.54
N LEU A 233 0.40 -10.00 11.35
CA LEU A 233 -0.53 -9.54 10.33
C LEU A 233 -0.05 -9.91 8.93
N ALA A 234 1.25 -9.79 8.65
CA ALA A 234 1.83 -10.24 7.39
C ALA A 234 1.63 -11.74 7.15
N ARG A 235 1.66 -12.55 8.21
CA ARG A 235 1.46 -14.00 8.18
C ARG A 235 0.02 -14.39 7.83
N VAL A 236 -0.97 -13.69 8.40
CA VAL A 236 -2.40 -14.07 8.28
C VAL A 236 -3.16 -13.35 7.18
N ASN A 237 -2.68 -12.20 6.73
CA ASN A 237 -3.31 -11.41 5.67
C ASN A 237 -3.19 -12.11 4.31
N ARG A 238 -4.27 -12.03 3.52
CA ARG A 238 -4.27 -12.40 2.10
C ARG A 238 -4.00 -11.17 1.23
N ILE A 239 -3.05 -11.25 0.31
CA ILE A 239 -2.60 -10.06 -0.42
C ILE A 239 -3.20 -10.07 -1.84
N PRO A 240 -3.86 -9.02 -2.32
CA PRO A 240 -4.20 -8.94 -3.75
C PRO A 240 -2.91 -8.82 -4.56
N SER A 241 -2.82 -9.54 -5.68
CA SER A 241 -1.61 -9.57 -6.51
C SER A 241 -1.34 -8.27 -7.28
N ASP A 242 -2.36 -7.44 -7.47
CA ASP A 242 -2.37 -6.30 -8.38
C ASP A 242 -2.36 -4.92 -7.67
N TRP A 243 -2.84 -3.87 -8.36
CA TRP A 243 -2.97 -2.50 -7.87
C TRP A 243 -4.00 -2.33 -6.74
N GLY A 244 -4.71 -3.40 -6.39
CA GLY A 244 -5.56 -3.42 -5.20
C GLY A 244 -4.78 -3.54 -3.90
N LEU A 245 -3.44 -3.62 -3.91
CA LEU A 245 -2.61 -3.82 -2.70
C LEU A 245 -3.01 -2.93 -1.54
N GLU A 246 -3.05 -1.62 -1.74
CA GLU A 246 -3.25 -0.68 -0.65
C GLU A 246 -4.65 -0.85 -0.02
N VAL A 247 -5.71 -0.96 -0.84
CA VAL A 247 -7.10 -1.15 -0.34
C VAL A 247 -7.32 -2.56 0.19
N GLY A 248 -6.76 -3.57 -0.46
CA GLY A 248 -6.89 -4.97 -0.06
C GLY A 248 -6.16 -5.28 1.23
N VAL A 249 -4.99 -4.66 1.47
CA VAL A 249 -4.32 -4.71 2.79
C VAL A 249 -5.22 -4.09 3.86
N LEU A 250 -5.83 -2.93 3.61
CA LEU A 250 -6.78 -2.34 4.57
C LEU A 250 -7.97 -3.27 4.85
N ALA A 251 -8.49 -3.94 3.82
CA ALA A 251 -9.57 -4.93 3.96
C ALA A 251 -9.15 -6.15 4.80
N GLN A 252 -7.91 -6.64 4.66
CA GLN A 252 -7.43 -7.73 5.50
C GLN A 252 -7.12 -7.30 6.93
N VAL A 253 -6.54 -6.11 7.10
CA VAL A 253 -6.30 -5.53 8.42
C VAL A 253 -7.62 -5.38 9.16
N TYR A 254 -8.68 -4.89 8.49
CA TYR A 254 -10.01 -4.81 9.09
C TYR A 254 -10.54 -6.15 9.63
N ARG A 255 -10.22 -7.27 8.97
CA ARG A 255 -10.66 -8.61 9.39
C ARG A 255 -9.79 -9.23 10.47
N ASN A 256 -8.48 -8.97 10.42
CA ASN A 256 -7.49 -9.66 11.24
C ASN A 256 -6.96 -8.81 12.41
N CYS A 257 -7.31 -7.53 12.48
CA CYS A 257 -6.88 -6.59 13.50
C CYS A 257 -8.08 -5.86 14.10
N ALA A 258 -8.09 -5.70 15.43
CA ALA A 258 -9.08 -4.86 16.07
C ALA A 258 -8.92 -3.40 15.63
N VAL A 259 -10.02 -2.74 15.26
CA VAL A 259 -10.01 -1.35 14.75
C VAL A 259 -9.28 -0.38 15.69
N GLY A 260 -9.40 -0.56 17.01
CA GLY A 260 -8.68 0.26 18.01
C GLY A 260 -7.16 0.07 18.03
N ARG A 261 -6.62 -0.93 17.35
CA ARG A 261 -5.18 -1.19 17.16
C ARG A 261 -4.68 -0.77 15.78
N VAL A 262 -5.50 -0.03 15.03
CA VAL A 262 -5.17 0.55 13.73
C VAL A 262 -5.02 2.07 13.88
N CYS A 263 -3.94 2.61 13.34
CA CYS A 263 -3.76 4.06 13.24
C CYS A 263 -3.35 4.51 11.83
N GLN A 264 -3.49 5.81 11.60
CA GLN A 264 -2.84 6.51 10.49
C GLN A 264 -1.88 7.57 11.04
N VAL A 265 -0.76 7.79 10.35
CA VAL A 265 0.33 8.66 10.80
C VAL A 265 0.65 9.72 9.76
N ASP A 266 0.70 10.96 10.21
CA ASP A 266 1.14 12.09 9.40
C ASP A 266 2.63 11.98 9.13
N LEU A 267 3.05 11.74 7.88
CA LEU A 267 4.45 11.45 7.59
C LEU A 267 5.24 12.70 7.14
N ALA A 268 4.62 13.61 6.39
CA ALA A 268 5.31 14.74 5.79
C ALA A 268 4.37 15.90 5.43
N ASP A 269 4.93 17.12 5.41
CA ASP A 269 4.21 18.33 4.97
C ASP A 269 3.92 18.28 3.46
N THR A 270 4.93 17.91 2.67
CA THR A 270 4.82 17.70 1.22
C THR A 270 5.39 16.35 0.85
N TYR A 271 4.68 15.67 -0.06
CA TYR A 271 5.06 14.37 -0.57
C TYR A 271 4.98 14.34 -2.09
N GLU A 272 6.12 14.11 -2.73
CA GLU A 272 6.24 14.02 -4.18
C GLU A 272 6.78 12.65 -4.60
N HIS A 273 6.14 12.08 -5.60
CA HIS A 273 6.49 10.80 -6.21
C HIS A 273 6.16 10.84 -7.70
N LYS A 274 6.59 9.84 -8.46
CA LYS A 274 6.41 9.81 -9.91
C LYS A 274 4.93 9.84 -10.31
N HIS A 275 4.53 10.84 -11.09
CA HIS A 275 3.14 11.00 -11.54
C HIS A 275 2.81 10.05 -12.70
N GLN A 276 1.59 9.50 -12.69
CA GLN A 276 1.01 8.78 -13.82
C GLN A 276 -0.10 9.59 -14.46
N ASP A 277 -0.11 9.66 -15.79
CA ASP A 277 -1.13 10.37 -16.55
C ASP A 277 -2.46 9.60 -16.62
N LEU A 278 -3.57 10.34 -16.60
CA LEU A 278 -4.89 9.80 -16.87
C LEU A 278 -5.05 9.61 -18.38
N SER A 279 -4.92 8.36 -18.86
CA SER A 279 -5.32 8.05 -20.24
C SER A 279 -6.84 8.12 -20.36
N ALA A 280 -7.35 9.15 -21.03
CA ALA A 280 -8.79 9.29 -21.28
C ALA A 280 -9.31 8.31 -22.36
N THR A 281 -8.40 7.75 -23.17
CA THR A 281 -8.73 6.98 -24.38
C THR A 281 -8.45 5.49 -24.27
N ASP A 282 -7.61 5.05 -23.32
CA ASP A 282 -7.28 3.63 -23.11
C ASP A 282 -7.61 3.21 -21.67
N GLN A 283 -8.73 2.49 -21.52
CA GLN A 283 -9.22 2.00 -20.22
C GLN A 283 -8.41 0.81 -19.69
N THR A 284 -7.49 0.24 -20.49
CA THR A 284 -6.64 -0.89 -20.09
C THR A 284 -5.32 -0.45 -19.45
N LYS A 285 -5.03 0.85 -19.42
CA LYS A 285 -3.77 1.43 -18.92
C LYS A 285 -3.98 2.55 -17.91
N GLY A 286 -2.98 2.74 -17.05
CA GLY A 286 -2.92 3.85 -16.10
C GLY A 286 -4.05 3.86 -15.07
N LEU A 287 -4.52 5.07 -14.74
CA LEU A 287 -5.48 5.31 -13.65
C LEU A 287 -6.87 4.70 -13.87
N ALA A 288 -7.28 4.45 -15.12
CA ALA A 288 -8.58 3.85 -15.42
C ALA A 288 -8.63 2.37 -14.98
N ARG A 289 -7.58 1.61 -15.28
CA ARG A 289 -7.45 0.22 -14.82
C ARG A 289 -7.40 0.15 -13.29
N MET A 290 -6.61 1.02 -12.66
CA MET A 290 -6.56 1.15 -11.20
C MET A 290 -7.95 1.40 -10.60
N ALA A 291 -8.75 2.27 -11.23
CA ALA A 291 -10.11 2.56 -10.76
C ALA A 291 -11.03 1.33 -10.81
N ILE A 292 -10.94 0.53 -11.87
CA ILE A 292 -11.68 -0.73 -12.00
C ILE A 292 -11.26 -1.71 -10.91
N ASP A 293 -9.96 -1.89 -10.71
CA ASP A 293 -9.41 -2.84 -9.73
C ASP A 293 -9.77 -2.45 -8.28
N ILE A 294 -9.66 -1.17 -7.93
CA ILE A 294 -10.09 -0.65 -6.62
C ILE A 294 -11.59 -0.86 -6.42
N THR A 295 -12.42 -0.52 -7.41
CA THR A 295 -13.88 -0.66 -7.30
C THR A 295 -14.27 -2.13 -7.11
N LYS A 296 -13.71 -3.05 -7.91
CA LYS A 296 -13.92 -4.50 -7.72
C LYS A 296 -13.49 -4.96 -6.33
N SER A 297 -12.35 -4.50 -5.84
CA SER A 297 -11.83 -4.86 -4.50
C SER A 297 -12.79 -4.45 -3.38
N ILE A 298 -13.34 -3.24 -3.44
CA ILE A 298 -14.33 -2.75 -2.46
C ILE A 298 -15.63 -3.57 -2.54
N LEU A 299 -16.17 -3.79 -3.75
CA LEU A 299 -17.41 -4.56 -3.94
C LEU A 299 -17.27 -6.01 -3.45
N ARG A 300 -16.16 -6.66 -3.79
CA ARG A 300 -15.86 -8.03 -3.32
C ARG A 300 -15.69 -8.08 -1.82
N THR A 301 -14.99 -7.12 -1.22
CA THR A 301 -14.85 -7.07 0.23
C THR A 301 -16.20 -6.92 0.92
N LEU A 302 -17.08 -6.03 0.43
CA LEU A 302 -18.44 -5.90 0.95
C LEU A 302 -19.22 -7.21 0.85
N ALA A 303 -19.15 -7.89 -0.30
CA ALA A 303 -19.81 -9.18 -0.50
C ALA A 303 -19.25 -10.28 0.41
N GLU A 304 -17.93 -10.33 0.63
CA GLU A 304 -17.28 -11.25 1.55
C GLU A 304 -17.66 -11.01 3.02
N GLU A 305 -17.94 -9.76 3.39
CA GLU A 305 -18.51 -9.39 4.70
C GLU A 305 -20.03 -9.66 4.80
N GLY A 306 -20.64 -10.23 3.75
CA GLY A 306 -22.05 -10.61 3.73
C GLY A 306 -23.01 -9.52 3.24
N THR A 307 -22.50 -8.42 2.67
CA THR A 307 -23.35 -7.37 2.10
C THR A 307 -24.00 -7.85 0.81
N VAL A 308 -25.33 -7.76 0.73
CA VAL A 308 -26.08 -8.08 -0.49
C VAL A 308 -26.04 -6.91 -1.46
N LEU A 309 -25.25 -7.05 -2.52
CA LEU A 309 -25.11 -6.06 -3.59
C LEU A 309 -26.05 -6.38 -4.76
N SER A 310 -27.33 -6.01 -4.63
CA SER A 310 -28.33 -6.25 -5.68
C SER A 310 -28.03 -5.47 -6.98
N ASP A 311 -28.49 -6.00 -8.12
CA ASP A 311 -28.37 -5.34 -9.43
C ASP A 311 -28.95 -3.91 -9.43
N GLY A 312 -30.11 -3.70 -8.78
CA GLY A 312 -30.71 -2.37 -8.65
C GLY A 312 -29.86 -1.37 -7.86
N LEU A 313 -29.23 -1.85 -6.77
CA LEU A 313 -28.29 -1.04 -5.98
C LEU A 313 -27.04 -0.69 -6.81
N LEU A 314 -26.46 -1.67 -7.49
CA LEU A 314 -25.27 -1.47 -8.31
C LEU A 314 -25.55 -0.55 -9.50
N LYS A 315 -26.73 -0.61 -10.12
CA LYS A 315 -27.17 0.36 -11.15
C LYS A 315 -27.32 1.79 -10.63
N THR A 316 -27.66 1.94 -9.36
CA THR A 316 -27.80 3.26 -8.71
C THR A 316 -26.43 3.86 -8.36
N LEU A 317 -25.43 3.02 -8.06
CA LEU A 317 -24.12 3.45 -7.56
C LEU A 317 -23.39 4.47 -8.47
N PRO A 318 -23.25 4.29 -9.80
CA PRO A 318 -22.59 5.27 -10.66
C PRO A 318 -23.24 6.66 -10.62
N ILE A 319 -24.57 6.71 -10.51
CA ILE A 319 -25.34 7.96 -10.48
C ILE A 319 -25.09 8.69 -9.16
N THR A 320 -25.18 7.97 -8.04
CA THR A 320 -24.90 8.52 -6.71
C THR A 320 -23.43 8.93 -6.58
N TYR A 321 -22.51 8.17 -7.17
CA TYR A 321 -21.08 8.51 -7.26
C TYR A 321 -20.88 9.83 -8.00
N ILE A 322 -21.43 10.01 -9.20
CA ILE A 322 -21.29 11.26 -9.97
C ILE A 322 -21.78 12.46 -9.16
N ARG A 323 -22.94 12.35 -8.49
CA ARG A 323 -23.46 13.43 -7.65
C ARG A 323 -22.51 13.75 -6.50
N THR A 324 -22.04 12.71 -5.79
CA THR A 324 -21.11 12.85 -4.65
C THR A 324 -19.78 13.46 -5.08
N ALA A 325 -19.23 13.01 -6.21
CA ALA A 325 -17.97 13.51 -6.75
C ALA A 325 -18.09 14.98 -7.18
N ARG A 326 -19.21 15.38 -7.81
CA ARG A 326 -19.48 16.79 -8.17
C ARG A 326 -19.52 17.70 -6.94
N ASP A 327 -20.15 17.27 -5.85
CA ASP A 327 -20.15 18.02 -4.59
C ASP A 327 -18.71 18.20 -4.06
N MET A 328 -17.87 17.19 -4.22
CA MET A 328 -16.46 17.24 -3.81
C MET A 328 -15.58 18.09 -4.72
N LEU A 329 -15.84 18.14 -6.03
CA LEU A 329 -15.14 19.03 -6.97
C LEU A 329 -15.25 20.49 -6.52
N SER A 330 -16.44 20.95 -6.13
CA SER A 330 -16.61 22.32 -5.62
C SER A 330 -15.79 22.58 -4.35
N ARG A 331 -15.68 21.59 -3.45
CA ARG A 331 -14.85 21.70 -2.24
C ARG A 331 -13.37 21.83 -2.59
N TYR A 332 -12.86 20.98 -3.49
CA TYR A 332 -11.46 21.04 -3.94
C TYR A 332 -11.15 22.30 -4.72
N GLN A 333 -12.10 22.82 -5.52
CA GLN A 333 -11.95 24.09 -6.21
C GLN A 333 -11.80 25.25 -5.21
N ASN A 334 -12.66 25.30 -4.18
CA ASN A 334 -12.60 26.34 -3.16
C ASN A 334 -11.28 26.26 -2.36
N ASP A 335 -10.85 25.04 -2.02
CA ASP A 335 -9.59 24.80 -1.32
C ASP A 335 -8.37 25.19 -2.19
N ALA A 336 -8.38 24.84 -3.47
CA ALA A 336 -7.35 25.29 -4.41
C ALA A 336 -7.33 26.82 -4.54
N TYR A 337 -8.50 27.45 -4.63
CA TYR A 337 -8.63 28.89 -4.84
C TYR A 337 -8.08 29.70 -3.65
N ILE A 338 -8.45 29.35 -2.41
CA ILE A 338 -7.96 30.04 -1.22
C ILE A 338 -6.43 29.87 -1.06
N ASN A 339 -5.89 28.74 -1.48
CA ASN A 339 -4.45 28.44 -1.45
C ASN A 339 -3.69 28.88 -2.72
N ARG A 340 -4.35 29.57 -3.67
CA ARG A 340 -3.78 30.02 -4.95
C ARG A 340 -3.15 28.91 -5.80
N LEU A 341 -3.74 27.72 -5.76
CA LEU A 341 -3.33 26.57 -6.56
C LEU A 341 -4.05 26.57 -7.92
N ALA A 342 -3.36 26.09 -8.95
CA ALA A 342 -3.96 25.85 -10.26
C ALA A 342 -5.02 24.73 -10.17
N TYR A 343 -6.21 25.01 -10.69
CA TYR A 343 -7.33 24.05 -10.67
C TYR A 343 -8.13 24.14 -11.97
N ASP A 344 -8.06 23.09 -12.79
CA ASP A 344 -8.86 22.94 -14.00
C ASP A 344 -10.13 22.15 -13.71
N GLN A 345 -11.23 22.86 -13.47
CA GLN A 345 -12.52 22.25 -13.17
C GLN A 345 -13.04 21.36 -14.32
N HIS A 346 -12.74 21.70 -15.57
CA HIS A 346 -13.17 20.91 -16.71
C HIS A 346 -12.43 19.57 -16.74
N GLN A 347 -11.11 19.60 -16.57
CA GLN A 347 -10.30 18.39 -16.54
C GLN A 347 -10.65 17.48 -15.34
N GLU A 348 -10.88 18.05 -14.15
CA GLU A 348 -11.30 17.27 -12.98
C GLU A 348 -12.72 16.68 -13.19
N GLY A 349 -13.60 17.39 -13.88
CA GLY A 349 -14.91 16.88 -14.31
C GLY A 349 -14.81 15.70 -15.28
N GLN A 350 -13.96 15.80 -16.30
CA GLN A 350 -13.68 14.70 -17.24
C GLN A 350 -13.12 13.47 -16.52
N ALA A 351 -12.28 13.67 -15.50
CA ALA A 351 -11.76 12.57 -14.68
C ALA A 351 -12.88 11.85 -13.91
N VAL A 352 -13.83 12.59 -13.33
CA VAL A 352 -15.01 12.00 -12.67
C VAL A 352 -15.86 11.19 -13.65
N GLU A 353 -16.06 11.67 -14.88
CA GLU A 353 -16.79 10.92 -15.91
C GLU A 353 -16.07 9.64 -16.33
N ALA A 354 -14.74 9.69 -16.46
CA ALA A 354 -13.93 8.52 -16.74
C ALA A 354 -14.01 7.48 -15.61
N PHE A 355 -13.94 7.93 -14.35
CA PHE A 355 -14.09 7.06 -13.18
C PHE A 355 -15.50 6.48 -13.05
N ALA A 356 -16.55 7.22 -13.43
CA ALA A 356 -17.91 6.67 -13.46
C ALA A 356 -18.03 5.50 -14.45
N LYS A 357 -17.39 5.60 -15.63
CA LYS A 357 -17.30 4.49 -16.60
C LYS A 357 -16.51 3.31 -16.02
N ALA A 358 -15.39 3.57 -15.34
CA ALA A 358 -14.62 2.54 -14.67
C ALA A 358 -15.44 1.79 -13.60
N ILE A 359 -16.27 2.50 -12.83
CA ILE A 359 -17.17 1.91 -11.85
C ILE A 359 -18.20 1.01 -12.53
N GLN A 360 -18.79 1.43 -13.66
CA GLN A 360 -19.72 0.61 -14.42
C GLN A 360 -19.08 -0.71 -14.90
N LEU A 361 -17.87 -0.63 -15.46
CA LEU A 361 -17.13 -1.82 -15.90
C LEU A 361 -16.75 -2.74 -14.74
N ALA A 362 -16.40 -2.17 -13.58
CA ALA A 362 -16.15 -2.94 -12.37
C ALA A 362 -17.40 -3.67 -11.88
N ILE A 363 -18.57 -3.03 -11.96
CA ILE A 363 -19.87 -3.62 -11.62
C ILE A 363 -20.19 -4.76 -12.58
N GLU A 364 -20.05 -4.56 -13.89
CA GLU A 364 -20.28 -5.59 -14.90
C GLU A 364 -19.38 -6.80 -14.66
N ALA A 365 -18.09 -6.57 -14.40
CA ALA A 365 -17.14 -7.63 -14.08
C ALA A 365 -17.47 -8.35 -12.77
N PHE A 366 -17.91 -7.63 -11.74
CA PHE A 366 -18.33 -8.20 -10.46
C PHE A 366 -19.61 -9.03 -10.58
N LEU A 367 -20.59 -8.58 -11.35
CA LEU A 367 -21.82 -9.32 -11.60
C LEU A 367 -21.58 -10.59 -12.42
N ALA A 368 -20.64 -10.54 -13.38
CA ALA A 368 -20.25 -11.69 -14.18
C ALA A 368 -19.46 -12.72 -13.37
N ASP A 369 -18.53 -12.26 -12.51
CA ASP A 369 -17.70 -13.10 -11.66
C ASP A 369 -17.46 -12.42 -10.29
N PRO A 370 -18.34 -12.68 -9.30
CA PRO A 370 -18.25 -12.05 -7.98
C PRO A 370 -17.06 -12.59 -7.18
N LEU A 371 -16.58 -13.79 -7.46
CA LEU A 371 -15.41 -14.38 -6.80
C LEU A 371 -14.12 -13.76 -7.36
N GLY A 372 -14.04 -13.63 -8.68
CA GLY A 372 -12.90 -13.02 -9.34
C GLY A 372 -11.58 -13.78 -9.19
N VAL A 373 -10.49 -13.03 -9.40
CA VAL A 373 -9.14 -13.52 -9.08
C VAL A 373 -9.02 -13.61 -7.56
N PRO A 374 -8.76 -14.80 -6.99
CA PRO A 374 -8.61 -14.95 -5.56
C PRO A 374 -7.39 -14.16 -5.05
N LEU A 375 -7.49 -13.65 -3.83
CA LEU A 375 -6.33 -13.06 -3.15
C LEU A 375 -5.23 -14.11 -2.99
N ILE A 376 -3.97 -13.67 -3.05
CA ILE A 376 -2.83 -14.50 -2.70
C ILE A 376 -3.04 -15.00 -1.28
N PRO A 377 -2.98 -16.31 -1.05
CA PRO A 377 -3.33 -16.87 0.24
C PRO A 377 -2.34 -16.47 1.33
N ASN A 378 -2.80 -16.55 2.57
CA ASN A 378 -1.95 -16.29 3.72
C ASN A 378 -0.88 -17.39 3.89
N TRP A 379 0.16 -17.07 4.66
CA TRP A 379 1.30 -17.96 4.83
C TRP A 379 0.93 -19.25 5.57
N ASN A 380 -0.11 -19.24 6.42
CA ASN A 380 -0.61 -20.46 7.05
C ASN A 380 -1.13 -21.47 6.03
N ARG A 381 -1.84 -21.02 4.99
CA ARG A 381 -2.28 -21.90 3.89
C ARG A 381 -1.12 -22.42 3.06
N VAL A 382 -0.11 -21.59 2.80
CA VAL A 382 1.11 -22.03 2.09
C VAL A 382 1.81 -23.13 2.88
N LEU A 383 2.06 -22.90 4.17
CA LEU A 383 2.73 -23.86 5.05
C LEU A 383 1.92 -25.14 5.26
N ALA A 384 0.59 -25.07 5.21
CA ALA A 384 -0.25 -26.27 5.27
C ALA A 384 -0.08 -27.17 4.03
N ALA A 385 0.14 -26.60 2.84
CA ALA A 385 0.34 -27.36 1.61
C ALA A 385 1.82 -27.73 1.35
N ILE A 386 2.74 -26.86 1.77
CA ILE A 386 4.19 -26.98 1.57
C ILE A 386 4.88 -26.59 2.88
N PRO A 387 5.03 -27.52 3.84
CA PRO A 387 5.53 -27.22 5.19
C PRO A 387 6.93 -26.60 5.24
N ASP A 388 7.78 -26.89 4.26
CA ASP A 388 9.16 -26.38 4.18
C ASP A 388 9.30 -25.16 3.26
N PHE A 389 8.19 -24.55 2.80
CA PHE A 389 8.23 -23.46 1.81
C PHE A 389 9.07 -22.27 2.28
N LEU A 390 8.89 -21.81 3.52
CA LEU A 390 9.65 -20.68 4.05
C LEU A 390 11.15 -21.01 4.16
N THR A 391 11.51 -22.25 4.50
CA THR A 391 12.90 -22.70 4.50
C THR A 391 13.50 -22.64 3.10
N ARG A 392 12.79 -23.15 2.09
CA ARG A 392 13.21 -23.10 0.68
C ARG A 392 13.33 -21.66 0.17
N LEU A 393 12.38 -20.80 0.54
CA LEU A 393 12.40 -19.37 0.21
C LEU A 393 13.64 -18.70 0.79
N ARG A 394 13.95 -18.97 2.07
CA ARG A 394 15.16 -18.43 2.70
C ARG A 394 16.42 -18.87 1.96
N GLU A 395 16.55 -20.16 1.70
CA GLU A 395 17.70 -20.73 0.99
C GLU A 395 17.84 -20.19 -0.44
N ALA A 396 16.73 -20.01 -1.16
CA ALA A 396 16.73 -19.43 -2.49
C ALA A 396 17.33 -18.02 -2.51
N VAL A 397 16.82 -17.15 -1.64
CA VAL A 397 17.28 -15.75 -1.54
C VAL A 397 18.72 -15.69 -1.04
N ASP A 398 19.07 -16.49 -0.02
CA ASP A 398 20.45 -16.54 0.51
C ASP A 398 21.46 -17.02 -0.54
N GLN A 399 21.07 -17.92 -1.43
CA GLN A 399 21.93 -18.38 -2.53
C GLN A 399 22.09 -17.34 -3.63
N ASP A 400 21.00 -16.67 -4.03
CA ASP A 400 21.07 -15.59 -5.03
C ASP A 400 21.93 -14.42 -4.51
N ASN A 401 21.86 -14.12 -3.21
CA ASN A 401 22.71 -13.08 -2.60
C ASN A 401 24.19 -13.47 -2.47
N LYS A 402 24.59 -14.71 -2.78
CA LYS A 402 26.00 -15.15 -2.84
C LYS A 402 26.63 -15.07 -4.24
N LEU A 403 25.85 -14.77 -5.29
CA LEU A 403 26.33 -14.46 -6.64
C LEU A 403 27.15 -13.16 -6.62
#